data_AF-A0A1H7RQ09-F1
#
_entry.id   AF-A0A1H7RQ09-F1
#
_cell.length_a   1.000
_cell.length_b   1.000
_cell.length_c   1.000
_cell.angle_alpha   90.00
_cell.angle_beta   90.00
_cell.angle_gamma   90.00
#
_symmetry.space_group_name_H-M   'P 1'
#
loop_
_entity.id
_entity.type
_entity.pdbx_description
1 polymer ?
#
loop_
_entity_poly.entity_id
_entity_poly.type
_entity_poly.pdbx_seq_one_letter_code
_entity_poly.pdbx_strand_id
1 'polypeptide(L)'
;MKYRGAKSAITLVPKSEESEEINPGRPDQVTTTWYEVYGGKITGEYEMMSQGANVYSMTYKNYGTRKQIPFTFDPEALGKNGSECIW
;
A
#
# COMPACT_ATOMS: atom_id res chain seq x y z
N MET A 1 3.47 -14.29 3.69
CA MET A 1 4.61 -13.85 2.85
C MET A 1 5.78 -13.47 3.76
N LYS A 2 7.03 -13.82 3.44
CA LYS A 2 8.21 -13.54 4.29
C LYS A 2 9.20 -12.68 3.50
N TYR A 3 9.52 -11.49 4.00
CA TYR A 3 10.52 -10.61 3.39
C TYR A 3 11.93 -11.20 3.50
N ARG A 4 12.80 -10.89 2.54
CA ARG A 4 14.21 -11.29 2.56
C ARG A 4 14.88 -10.67 3.79
N GLY A 5 15.32 -11.51 4.73
CA GLY A 5 15.97 -11.10 5.99
C GLY A 5 15.05 -11.04 7.22
N ALA A 6 13.72 -11.17 7.07
CA ALA A 6 12.81 -11.18 8.21
C ALA A 6 12.89 -12.50 8.98
N LYS A 7 12.83 -12.47 10.33
CA LYS A 7 12.82 -13.70 11.14
C LYS A 7 11.47 -14.43 11.05
N SER A 8 10.38 -13.66 10.91
CA SER A 8 9.00 -14.15 10.74
C SER A 8 8.31 -13.50 9.54
N ALA A 9 7.16 -14.07 9.14
CA ALA A 9 6.31 -13.46 8.13
C ALA A 9 5.68 -12.17 8.68
N ILE A 10 5.42 -11.22 7.78
CA ILE A 10 4.56 -10.07 8.04
C ILE A 10 3.17 -10.45 7.54
N THR A 11 2.17 -10.27 8.40
CA THR A 11 0.76 -10.52 8.05
C THR A 11 0.05 -9.18 7.92
N LEU A 12 -0.70 -9.01 6.83
CA LEU A 12 -1.59 -7.85 6.67
C LEU A 12 -3.00 -8.27 7.05
N VAL A 13 -3.63 -7.53 7.96
CA VAL A 13 -5.01 -7.77 8.39
C VAL A 13 -5.86 -6.57 7.95
N PRO A 14 -6.97 -6.79 7.22
CA PRO A 14 -7.88 -5.69 6.85
C PRO A 14 -8.32 -4.91 8.08
N LYS A 15 -8.27 -3.58 8.00
CA LYS A 15 -8.68 -2.66 9.07
C LYS A 15 -9.95 -1.92 8.67
N SER A 16 -9.94 -1.23 7.53
CA SER A 16 -11.10 -0.54 6.97
C SER A 16 -11.01 -0.48 5.46
N GLU A 17 -12.17 -0.28 4.83
CA GLU A 17 -12.30 0.07 3.43
C GLU A 17 -13.42 1.09 3.33
N GLU A 18 -13.12 2.21 2.68
CA GLU A 18 -14.03 3.33 2.47
C GLU A 18 -14.09 3.61 0.98
N SER A 19 -15.29 3.66 0.40
CA SER A 19 -15.51 3.95 -1.02
C SER A 19 -16.27 5.26 -1.20
N GLU A 20 -15.85 6.04 -2.18
CA GLU A 20 -16.45 7.34 -2.50
C GLU A 20 -16.61 7.49 -4.02
N GLU A 21 -17.83 7.82 -4.47
CA GLU A 21 -18.07 8.20 -5.86
C GLU A 21 -17.60 9.64 -6.06
N ILE A 22 -16.41 9.81 -6.64
CA ILE A 22 -15.85 11.14 -6.96
C ILE A 22 -16.41 11.67 -8.28
N ASN A 23 -16.62 10.79 -9.26
CA ASN A 23 -17.04 11.15 -10.62
C ASN A 23 -18.07 10.13 -11.13
N PRO A 24 -19.31 10.56 -11.46
CA PRO A 24 -20.32 9.67 -12.00
C PRO A 24 -19.82 8.92 -13.25
N GLY A 25 -20.01 7.60 -13.27
CA GLY A 25 -19.59 6.74 -14.38
C GLY A 25 -18.11 6.34 -14.39
N ARG A 26 -17.33 6.73 -13.37
CA ARG A 26 -16.00 6.17 -13.10
C ARG A 26 -16.08 5.18 -11.93
N PRO A 27 -15.13 4.23 -11.81
CA PRO A 27 -15.00 3.45 -10.59
C PRO A 27 -14.87 4.36 -9.37
N ASP A 28 -15.41 3.91 -8.24
CA ASP A 28 -15.27 4.62 -6.97
C ASP A 28 -13.79 4.77 -6.60
N GLN A 29 -13.49 5.86 -5.91
CA GLN A 29 -12.24 5.97 -5.19
C GLN A 29 -12.35 5.15 -3.92
N VAL A 30 -11.42 4.22 -3.71
CA VAL A 30 -11.37 3.34 -2.55
C VAL A 30 -10.14 3.67 -1.72
N THR A 31 -10.36 3.95 -0.45
CA THR A 31 -9.31 4.02 0.57
C THR A 31 -9.35 2.74 1.40
N THR A 32 -8.32 1.91 1.28
CA THR A 32 -8.21 0.65 2.04
C THR A 32 -7.08 0.76 3.05
N THR A 33 -7.32 0.30 4.27
CA THR A 33 -6.31 0.26 5.33
C THR A 33 -6.10 -1.15 5.86
N TRP A 34 -4.85 -1.45 6.22
CA TRP A 34 -4.47 -2.73 6.82
C TRP A 34 -3.58 -2.53 8.04
N TYR A 35 -3.74 -3.39 9.04
CA TYR A 35 -2.75 -3.54 10.10
C TYR A 35 -1.59 -4.41 9.64
N GLU A 36 -0.38 -3.98 9.96
CA GLU A 36 0.81 -4.81 9.92
C GLU A 36 0.92 -5.61 11.22
N VAL A 37 0.90 -6.94 11.14
CA VAL A 37 1.14 -7.83 12.28
C VAL A 37 2.47 -8.54 12.10
N TYR A 38 3.41 -8.28 13.03
CA TYR A 38 4.72 -8.92 13.08
C TYR A 38 5.02 -9.41 14.50
N GLY A 39 5.43 -10.67 14.61
CA GLY A 39 5.69 -11.29 15.91
C GLY A 39 4.45 -11.33 16.84
N GLY A 40 3.25 -11.41 16.26
CA GLY A 40 1.98 -11.44 17.01
C GLY A 40 1.52 -10.08 17.55
N LYS A 41 2.14 -8.97 17.13
CA LYS A 41 1.79 -7.61 17.55
C LYS A 41 1.47 -6.75 16.34
N ILE A 42 0.55 -5.80 16.50
CA ILE A 42 0.34 -4.74 15.51
C ILE A 42 1.56 -3.79 15.57
N THR A 43 2.33 -3.72 14.48
CA THR A 43 3.57 -2.95 14.40
C THR A 43 3.46 -1.71 13.51
N GLY A 44 2.40 -1.62 12.72
CA GLY A 44 2.15 -0.49 11.85
C GLY A 44 0.81 -0.62 11.13
N GLU A 45 0.60 0.31 10.20
CA GLU A 45 -0.56 0.30 9.31
C GLU A 45 -0.16 0.74 7.91
N TYR A 46 -0.86 0.19 6.92
CA TYR A 46 -0.80 0.62 5.53
C TYR A 46 -2.11 1.30 5.18
N GLU A 47 -2.02 2.34 4.35
CA GLU A 47 -3.17 3.03 3.77
C GLU A 47 -2.92 3.21 2.28
N MET A 48 -3.87 2.77 1.47
CA MET A 48 -3.85 2.90 0.01
C MET A 48 -5.09 3.64 -0.45
N MET A 49 -4.91 4.62 -1.34
CA MET A 49 -5.99 5.24 -2.09
C MET A 49 -5.87 4.85 -3.56
N SER A 50 -6.95 4.31 -4.12
CA SER A 50 -6.98 3.83 -5.51
C SER A 50 -8.31 4.18 -6.20
N GLN A 51 -8.29 4.28 -7.52
CA GLN A 51 -9.49 4.39 -8.35
C GLN A 51 -9.30 3.59 -9.63
N GLY A 52 -10.11 2.54 -9.80
CA GLY A 52 -9.95 1.60 -10.90
C GLY A 52 -8.57 0.95 -10.89
N ALA A 53 -7.81 1.10 -11.99
CA ALA A 53 -6.45 0.57 -12.10
C ALA A 53 -5.36 1.49 -11.51
N ASN A 54 -5.71 2.69 -11.05
CA ASN A 54 -4.74 3.68 -10.57
C ASN A 54 -4.63 3.63 -9.05
N VAL A 55 -3.40 3.64 -8.55
CA VAL A 55 -3.09 3.89 -7.13
C VAL A 55 -2.59 5.32 -7.00
N TYR A 56 -3.34 6.18 -6.31
CA TYR A 56 -2.99 7.58 -6.12
C TYR A 56 -2.01 7.80 -4.98
N SER A 57 -2.16 7.03 -3.91
CA SER A 57 -1.26 7.06 -2.78
C SER A 57 -1.18 5.70 -2.11
N MET A 58 -0.02 5.42 -1.54
CA MET A 58 0.19 4.29 -0.65
C MET A 58 1.18 4.75 0.41
N THR A 59 0.84 4.59 1.68
CA THR A 59 1.74 4.95 2.78
C THR A 59 1.79 3.83 3.81
N TYR A 60 2.94 3.70 4.46
CA TYR A 60 3.13 2.85 5.63
C TYR A 60 3.47 3.72 6.83
N LYS A 61 2.86 3.43 7.96
CA LYS A 61 3.16 4.07 9.24
C LYS A 61 3.62 3.03 10.24
N ASN A 62 4.87 3.16 10.66
CA ASN A 62 5.46 2.29 11.67
C ASN A 62 5.13 2.83 13.07
N TYR A 63 4.45 2.05 13.89
CA TYR A 63 4.03 2.51 15.23
C TYR A 63 5.19 2.61 16.22
N GLY A 64 6.23 1.78 16.08
CA GLY A 64 7.39 1.79 16.96
C GLY A 64 8.27 3.04 16.78
N THR A 65 8.50 3.44 15.53
CA THR A 65 9.33 4.62 15.19
C THR A 65 8.52 5.88 14.93
N ARG A 66 7.19 5.77 14.80
CA ARG A 66 6.25 6.82 14.37
C ARG A 66 6.57 7.42 13.00
N LYS A 67 7.44 6.78 12.21
CA LYS A 67 7.75 7.22 10.86
C LYS A 67 6.63 6.85 9.91
N GLN A 68 6.29 7.78 9.03
CA GLN A 68 5.45 7.52 7.86
C GLN A 68 6.36 7.46 6.63
N ILE A 69 6.17 6.42 5.82
CA ILE A 69 6.97 6.11 4.64
C ILE A 69 6.00 6.08 3.45
N PRO A 70 6.09 7.05 2.52
CA PRO A 70 5.30 7.00 1.30
C PRO A 70 5.90 5.98 0.33
N PHE A 71 5.05 5.26 -0.39
CA PHE A 71 5.43 4.51 -1.57
C PHE A 71 5.09 5.36 -2.78
N THR A 72 6.12 5.84 -3.46
CA THR A 72 5.98 6.67 -4.66
C THR A 72 6.16 5.81 -5.89
N PHE A 73 5.32 6.04 -6.89
CA PHE A 73 5.55 5.48 -8.21
C PHE A 73 6.83 6.09 -8.79
N ASP A 74 7.76 5.23 -9.20
CA ASP A 74 8.98 5.61 -9.87
C ASP A 74 8.85 5.33 -11.38
N PRO A 75 8.66 6.35 -12.22
CA PRO A 75 8.55 6.17 -13.66
C PRO A 75 9.86 5.70 -14.30
N GLU A 76 11.02 5.95 -13.68
CA GLU A 76 12.32 5.46 -14.19
C GLU A 76 12.50 3.96 -13.98
N ALA A 77 11.72 3.37 -13.06
CA ALA A 77 11.65 1.92 -12.90
C ALA A 77 10.89 1.22 -14.03
N LEU A 78 10.29 1.97 -14.97
CA LEU A 78 9.68 1.42 -16.18
C LEU A 78 10.69 1.36 -17.33
N GLY A 79 10.68 0.26 -18.07
CA GLY A 79 11.38 0.13 -19.35
C GLY A 79 10.83 1.11 -20.38
N LYS A 80 11.57 1.30 -21.48
CA LYS A 80 11.28 2.34 -22.51
C LYS A 80 9.84 2.35 -23.05
N ASN A 81 9.14 1.23 -22.98
CA ASN A 81 7.77 1.08 -23.48
C ASN A 81 6.69 1.23 -22.40
N GLY A 82 7.07 1.51 -21.14
CA GLY A 82 6.15 1.68 -20.00
C GLY A 82 5.46 0.41 -19.52
N SER A 83 5.73 -0.74 -20.15
CA SER A 83 5.03 -2.01 -19.93
C SER A 83 5.81 -3.04 -19.13
N GLU A 84 7.10 -2.81 -18.92
CA GLU A 84 8.00 -3.71 -18.20
C GLU A 84 8.67 -2.92 -17.10
N CYS A 85 8.89 -3.54 -15.94
CA CYS A 85 9.69 -2.93 -14.90
C CYS A 85 11.15 -3.40 -15.04
N ILE A 86 12.08 -2.47 -14.90
CA ILE A 86 13.53 -2.68 -15.01
C ILE A 86 14.19 -2.52 -13.63
N TRP A 87 13.99 -3.52 -12.77
CA TRP A 87 14.57 -3.61 -11.43
C TRP A 87 16.01 -4.16 -11.42
#